data_AF-A0A1G4KKG9-F1
#
_entry.id   AF-A0A1G4KKG9-F1
#
_cell.length_a   1.000
_cell.length_b   1.000
_cell.length_c   1.000
_cell.angle_alpha   90.00
_cell.angle_beta   90.00
_cell.angle_gamma   90.00
#
_symmetry.space_group_name_H-M   'P 1'
#
loop_
_entity.id
_entity.type
_entity.pdbx_description
1 polymer ?
#
loop_
_entity_poly.entity_id
_entity_poly.type
_entity_poly.pdbx_seq_one_letter_code
_entity_poly.pdbx_strand_id
1 'polypeptide(L)'
;MHIVVSDFDETITKKDTISALAELPYLYKSFPIPWSHFIDTYLQGFQKFETPARDLPILHAWIKDQNQLITDANFEQMFSSEIAYQKALRPIELNSVNELESKSAFSGITQGQVKEFAQSKTSLLRDDFLAAWKSASELHILSVNWSRDFIEAVLYAAASKWSLMSVVPTIQTTCNNLAAQNGNLTGQFEKSIVTGYDKVEKLETIVKTSESDSTIWYIGDSETDLLSILYPSVNGVLLLDPKESLKKFQKISSLLGLDSTDFKEYLTNPKCDTLKISCKKTGAFYFVKTWKALTKMLR
;
A
#
# COMPACT_ATOMS: atom_id res chain seq x y z
N MET A 1 18.60 11.91 -5.47
CA MET A 1 18.47 10.47 -5.07
C MET A 1 17.00 10.07 -5.11
N HIS A 2 16.65 8.77 -5.21
CA HIS A 2 15.25 8.33 -5.30
C HIS A 2 14.84 7.49 -4.09
N ILE A 3 13.98 8.06 -3.25
CA ILE A 3 13.35 7.33 -2.14
C ILE A 3 12.06 6.71 -2.66
N VAL A 4 11.94 5.39 -2.58
CA VAL A 4 10.73 4.66 -2.97
C VAL A 4 9.97 4.30 -1.70
N VAL A 5 8.75 4.81 -1.59
CA VAL A 5 7.76 4.43 -0.58
C VAL A 5 6.68 3.61 -1.28
N SER A 6 6.36 2.43 -0.78
CA SER A 6 5.42 1.55 -1.46
C SER A 6 4.45 0.90 -0.49
N ASP A 7 3.20 0.75 -0.92
CA ASP A 7 2.35 -0.30 -0.39
C ASP A 7 2.91 -1.69 -0.76
N PHE A 8 2.49 -2.73 -0.04
CA PHE A 8 2.95 -4.10 -0.26
C PHE A 8 1.94 -4.96 -1.03
N ASP A 9 0.73 -5.09 -0.51
CA ASP A 9 -0.26 -6.05 -0.98
C ASP A 9 -0.90 -5.58 -2.29
N GLU A 10 -0.92 -6.44 -3.30
CA GLU A 10 -1.33 -6.07 -4.67
C GLU A 10 -0.48 -4.96 -5.33
N THR A 11 0.41 -4.28 -4.61
CA THR A 11 1.35 -3.30 -5.18
C THR A 11 2.71 -3.93 -5.50
N ILE A 12 3.42 -4.43 -4.49
CA ILE A 12 4.66 -5.20 -4.64
C ILE A 12 4.33 -6.66 -4.97
N THR A 13 3.25 -7.19 -4.41
CA THR A 13 2.78 -8.54 -4.66
C THR A 13 1.69 -8.57 -5.74
N LYS A 14 1.49 -9.74 -6.35
CA LYS A 14 0.48 -10.00 -7.39
C LYS A 14 -0.94 -10.14 -6.81
N LYS A 15 -1.05 -10.33 -5.50
CA LYS A 15 -2.31 -10.53 -4.77
C LYS A 15 -2.14 -10.17 -3.30
N ASP A 16 -3.24 -9.95 -2.62
CA ASP A 16 -3.29 -9.82 -1.16
C ASP A 16 -2.60 -11.00 -0.46
N THR A 17 -1.74 -10.70 0.50
CA THR A 17 -0.97 -11.68 1.29
C THR A 17 -1.40 -11.77 2.75
N ILE A 18 -2.35 -10.94 3.21
CA ILE A 18 -3.00 -11.10 4.51
C ILE A 18 -3.67 -12.47 4.57
N SER A 19 -4.33 -12.87 3.49
CA SER A 19 -4.92 -14.22 3.36
C SER A 19 -3.89 -15.35 3.50
N ALA A 20 -2.65 -15.15 3.01
CA ALA A 20 -1.57 -16.12 3.17
C ALA A 20 -1.06 -16.17 4.61
N LEU A 21 -0.93 -15.00 5.27
CA LEU A 21 -0.58 -14.93 6.69
C LEU A 21 -1.65 -15.59 7.58
N ALA A 22 -2.92 -15.45 7.22
CA ALA A 22 -4.03 -16.08 7.91
C ALA A 22 -3.96 -17.63 7.89
N GLU A 23 -3.13 -18.24 7.04
CA GLU A 23 -2.88 -19.69 7.06
C GLU A 23 -2.04 -20.12 8.27
N LEU A 24 -1.19 -19.24 8.81
CA LEU A 24 -0.19 -19.61 9.84
C LEU A 24 -0.81 -20.28 11.09
N PRO A 25 -1.92 -19.78 11.66
CA PRO A 25 -2.57 -20.46 12.78
C PRO A 25 -3.03 -21.87 12.43
N TYR A 26 -3.46 -22.14 11.21
CA TYR A 26 -3.93 -23.48 10.83
C TYR A 26 -2.77 -24.44 10.52
N LEU A 27 -1.64 -23.89 10.09
CA LEU A 27 -0.44 -24.67 9.77
C LEU A 27 0.35 -25.07 11.01
N TYR A 28 0.47 -24.16 11.98
CA TYR A 28 1.41 -24.33 13.11
C TYR A 28 0.73 -24.55 14.46
N LYS A 29 -0.60 -24.48 14.53
CA LYS A 29 -1.38 -24.84 15.72
C LYS A 29 -2.71 -25.49 15.34
N SER A 30 -3.35 -26.15 16.31
CA SER A 30 -4.73 -26.63 16.14
C SER A 30 -5.70 -25.48 16.39
N PHE A 31 -5.91 -24.62 15.38
CA PHE A 31 -6.81 -23.48 15.47
C PHE A 31 -8.23 -23.82 14.97
N PRO A 32 -9.25 -23.86 15.86
CA PRO A 32 -10.55 -24.43 15.50
C PRO A 32 -11.48 -23.45 14.77
N ILE A 33 -11.17 -22.15 14.75
CA ILE A 33 -12.07 -21.12 14.21
C ILE A 33 -11.78 -20.95 12.72
N PRO A 34 -12.75 -21.14 11.82
CA PRO A 34 -12.52 -21.03 10.38
C PRO A 34 -12.22 -19.58 9.97
N TRP A 35 -11.42 -19.41 8.91
CA TRP A 35 -11.04 -18.09 8.43
C TRP A 35 -12.24 -17.22 8.03
N SER A 36 -13.31 -17.85 7.53
CA SER A 36 -14.57 -17.18 7.19
C SER A 36 -15.17 -16.38 8.35
N HIS A 37 -15.00 -16.83 9.60
CA HIS A 37 -15.46 -16.10 10.78
C HIS A 37 -14.87 -14.68 10.87
N PHE A 38 -13.59 -14.52 10.55
CA PHE A 38 -12.91 -13.22 10.60
C PHE A 38 -13.28 -12.33 9.41
N ILE A 39 -13.51 -12.94 8.23
CA ILE A 39 -14.08 -12.22 7.08
C ILE A 39 -15.47 -11.70 7.43
N ASP A 40 -16.35 -12.54 7.98
CA ASP A 40 -17.70 -12.15 8.37
C ASP A 40 -17.66 -11.04 9.43
N THR A 41 -16.75 -11.14 10.40
CA THR A 41 -16.53 -10.11 11.42
C THR A 41 -16.10 -8.78 10.80
N TYR A 42 -15.21 -8.80 9.81
CA TYR A 42 -14.82 -7.60 9.06
C TYR A 42 -16.04 -6.97 8.36
N LEU A 43 -16.84 -7.78 7.64
CA LEU A 43 -18.03 -7.32 6.92
C LEU A 43 -19.10 -6.75 7.87
N GLN A 44 -19.28 -7.34 9.05
CA GLN A 44 -20.16 -6.81 10.10
C GLN A 44 -19.68 -5.45 10.62
N GLY A 45 -18.39 -5.15 10.53
CA GLY A 45 -17.84 -3.83 10.86
C GLY A 45 -18.51 -2.71 10.06
N PHE A 46 -18.72 -2.91 8.76
CA PHE A 46 -19.41 -1.94 7.90
C PHE A 46 -20.90 -1.74 8.24
N GLN A 47 -21.53 -2.71 8.91
CA GLN A 47 -22.91 -2.57 9.40
C GLN A 47 -22.96 -1.88 10.77
N LYS A 48 -21.90 -2.02 11.56
CA LYS A 48 -21.82 -1.55 12.95
C LYS A 48 -21.30 -0.12 13.08
N PHE A 49 -20.39 0.28 12.19
CA PHE A 49 -19.72 1.57 12.28
C PHE A 49 -20.13 2.45 11.11
N GLU A 50 -20.49 3.69 11.42
CA GLU A 50 -20.84 4.68 10.42
C GLU A 50 -19.58 5.26 9.77
N THR A 51 -19.64 5.45 8.45
CA THR A 51 -18.63 6.19 7.70
C THR A 51 -19.23 7.50 7.20
N PRO A 52 -18.54 8.64 7.33
CA PRO A 52 -19.04 9.91 6.82
C PRO A 52 -19.18 9.85 5.29
N ALA A 53 -20.08 10.68 4.76
CA ALA A 53 -20.21 10.86 3.33
C ALA A 53 -18.92 11.42 2.73
N ARG A 54 -18.63 11.01 1.50
CA ARG A 54 -17.46 11.45 0.75
C ARG A 54 -17.85 12.50 -0.28
N ASP A 55 -17.04 13.53 -0.39
CA ASP A 55 -17.12 14.51 -1.47
C ASP A 55 -16.41 13.96 -2.70
N LEU A 56 -17.19 13.36 -3.61
CA LEU A 56 -16.68 12.79 -4.86
C LEU A 56 -17.04 13.69 -6.06
N PRO A 57 -16.17 13.76 -7.07
CA PRO A 57 -14.86 13.09 -7.17
C PRO A 57 -13.76 13.73 -6.30
N ILE A 58 -12.75 12.95 -5.93
CA ILE A 58 -11.64 13.39 -5.06
C ILE A 58 -10.91 14.61 -5.63
N LEU A 59 -10.70 14.66 -6.96
CA LEU A 59 -10.03 15.79 -7.62
C LEU A 59 -11.00 16.90 -8.09
N HIS A 60 -12.22 16.98 -7.56
CA HIS A 60 -13.24 17.92 -8.05
C HIS A 60 -12.75 19.38 -8.16
N ALA A 61 -11.96 19.86 -7.17
CA ALA A 61 -11.45 21.22 -7.14
C ALA A 61 -10.52 21.51 -8.34
N TRP A 62 -9.58 20.61 -8.60
CA TRP A 62 -8.66 20.69 -9.74
C TRP A 62 -9.37 20.48 -11.08
N ILE A 63 -10.36 19.58 -11.16
CA ILE A 63 -11.16 19.36 -12.37
C ILE A 63 -11.94 20.63 -12.74
N LYS A 64 -12.48 21.34 -11.74
CA LYS A 64 -13.23 22.58 -11.95
C LYS A 64 -12.33 23.75 -12.33
N ASP A 65 -11.14 23.83 -11.75
CA ASP A 65 -10.14 24.86 -12.02
C ASP A 65 -8.74 24.26 -11.93
N GLN A 66 -8.10 24.04 -13.08
CA GLN A 66 -6.77 23.43 -13.16
C GLN A 66 -5.66 24.30 -12.55
N ASN A 67 -5.93 25.55 -12.17
CA ASN A 67 -5.02 26.38 -11.39
C ASN A 67 -5.06 26.06 -9.89
N GLN A 68 -6.08 25.35 -9.41
CA GLN A 68 -6.18 24.88 -8.02
C GLN A 68 -5.34 23.61 -7.84
N LEU A 69 -4.03 23.80 -7.85
CA LEU A 69 -3.06 22.74 -7.63
C LEU A 69 -3.02 22.31 -6.16
N ILE A 70 -2.72 21.03 -5.94
CA ILE A 70 -2.44 20.47 -4.61
C ILE A 70 -1.10 21.03 -4.10
N THR A 71 -1.11 21.52 -2.87
CA THR A 71 0.03 22.12 -2.15
C THR A 71 0.00 21.69 -0.69
N ASP A 72 1.13 21.82 0.02
CA ASP A 72 1.17 21.59 1.47
C ASP A 72 0.16 22.46 2.22
N ALA A 73 -0.07 23.69 1.76
CA ALA A 73 -0.95 24.66 2.43
C ALA A 73 -2.46 24.35 2.29
N ASN A 74 -2.87 23.59 1.26
CA ASN A 74 -4.28 23.31 0.99
C ASN A 74 -4.65 21.82 1.05
N PHE A 75 -3.68 20.92 1.23
CA PHE A 75 -3.91 19.46 1.19
C PHE A 75 -5.00 19.01 2.18
N GLU A 76 -4.88 19.35 3.46
CA GLU A 76 -5.85 18.94 4.48
C GLU A 76 -7.26 19.50 4.19
N GLN A 77 -7.35 20.76 3.78
CA GLN A 77 -8.63 21.38 3.45
C GLN A 77 -9.27 20.72 2.23
N MET A 78 -8.49 20.55 1.15
CA MET A 78 -8.93 19.99 -0.13
C MET A 78 -9.42 18.56 0.01
N PHE A 79 -8.76 17.75 0.86
CA PHE A 79 -9.09 16.33 1.05
C PHE A 79 -9.76 16.05 2.39
N SER A 80 -10.31 17.06 3.06
CA SER A 80 -10.91 16.93 4.40
C SER A 80 -11.98 15.83 4.49
N SER A 81 -12.87 15.74 3.51
CA SER A 81 -13.90 14.69 3.43
C SER A 81 -13.30 13.29 3.26
N GLU A 82 -12.31 13.12 2.38
CA GLU A 82 -11.63 11.83 2.18
C GLU A 82 -10.80 11.42 3.40
N ILE A 83 -10.11 12.37 4.04
CA ILE A 83 -9.40 12.18 5.31
C ILE A 83 -10.37 11.70 6.40
N ALA A 84 -11.52 12.35 6.54
CA ALA A 84 -12.53 11.96 7.52
C ALA A 84 -13.06 10.54 7.26
N TYR A 85 -13.34 10.21 5.99
CA TYR A 85 -13.76 8.88 5.58
C TYR A 85 -12.72 7.82 5.92
N GLN A 86 -11.46 7.99 5.52
CA GLN A 86 -10.41 7.00 5.78
C GLN A 86 -10.12 6.83 7.27
N LYS A 87 -10.18 7.91 8.07
CA LYS A 87 -10.11 7.83 9.54
C LYS A 87 -11.25 6.99 10.13
N ALA A 88 -12.46 7.16 9.62
CA ALA A 88 -13.64 6.43 10.09
C ALA A 88 -13.62 4.93 9.73
N LEU A 89 -12.77 4.50 8.79
CA LEU A 89 -12.58 3.07 8.50
C LEU A 89 -11.82 2.33 9.62
N ARG A 90 -11.07 3.03 10.46
CA ARG A 90 -10.24 2.42 11.51
C ARG A 90 -11.01 1.43 12.42
N PRO A 91 -12.16 1.78 13.02
CA PRO A 91 -12.93 0.83 13.82
C PRO A 91 -13.45 -0.38 13.02
N ILE A 92 -13.70 -0.24 11.71
CA ILE A 92 -14.12 -1.33 10.82
C ILE A 92 -12.97 -2.32 10.63
N GLU A 93 -11.81 -1.81 10.23
CA GLU A 93 -10.59 -2.60 10.05
C GLU A 93 -10.16 -3.30 11.35
N LEU A 94 -10.27 -2.59 12.49
CA LEU A 94 -9.96 -3.17 13.79
C LEU A 94 -10.98 -4.21 14.27
N ASN A 95 -12.16 -4.33 13.66
CA ASN A 95 -13.19 -5.25 14.14
C ASN A 95 -12.74 -6.71 14.01
N SER A 96 -12.21 -7.10 12.85
CA SER A 96 -11.67 -8.45 12.63
C SER A 96 -10.31 -8.65 13.30
N VAL A 97 -9.48 -7.61 13.36
CA VAL A 97 -8.17 -7.65 14.05
C VAL A 97 -8.36 -7.92 15.54
N ASN A 98 -9.25 -7.17 16.21
CA ASN A 98 -9.54 -7.39 17.63
C ASN A 98 -10.13 -8.78 17.88
N GLU A 99 -10.89 -9.33 16.94
CA GLU A 99 -11.37 -10.71 17.04
C GLU A 99 -10.25 -11.74 16.87
N LEU A 100 -9.28 -11.52 15.97
CA LEU A 100 -8.08 -12.36 15.89
C LEU A 100 -7.28 -12.33 17.20
N GLU A 101 -7.14 -11.16 17.83
CA GLU A 101 -6.50 -11.00 19.14
C GLU A 101 -7.28 -11.74 20.25
N SER A 102 -8.61 -11.59 20.28
CA SER A 102 -9.48 -12.23 21.29
C SER A 102 -9.37 -13.74 21.26
N LYS A 103 -9.14 -14.31 20.06
CA LYS A 103 -8.94 -15.76 19.85
C LYS A 103 -7.48 -16.18 19.91
N SER A 104 -6.56 -15.26 20.20
CA SER A 104 -5.12 -15.49 20.23
C SER A 104 -4.65 -16.21 18.96
N ALA A 105 -5.17 -15.80 17.80
CA ALA A 105 -5.03 -16.53 16.54
C ALA A 105 -3.56 -16.84 16.22
N PHE A 106 -2.67 -15.87 16.39
CA PHE A 106 -1.24 -16.00 16.10
C PHE A 106 -0.36 -16.30 17.30
N SER A 107 -0.91 -16.41 18.51
CA SER A 107 -0.11 -16.60 19.72
C SER A 107 0.67 -17.92 19.70
N GLY A 108 1.96 -17.87 20.07
CA GLY A 108 2.85 -19.03 20.16
C GLY A 108 3.49 -19.46 18.83
N ILE A 109 3.13 -18.83 17.71
CA ILE A 109 3.83 -19.04 16.43
C ILE A 109 5.19 -18.34 16.51
N THR A 110 6.27 -19.00 16.10
CA THR A 110 7.61 -18.42 16.17
C THR A 110 7.86 -17.47 15.00
N GLN A 111 8.69 -16.44 15.20
CA GLN A 111 9.16 -15.59 14.10
C GLN A 111 9.94 -16.40 13.04
N GLY A 112 10.61 -17.49 13.46
CA GLY A 112 11.27 -18.43 12.55
C GLY A 112 10.29 -19.09 11.57
N GLN A 113 9.16 -19.58 12.06
CA GLN A 113 8.10 -20.17 11.22
C GLN A 113 7.52 -19.15 10.24
N VAL A 114 7.30 -17.91 10.67
CA VAL A 114 6.84 -16.83 9.77
C VAL A 114 7.83 -16.60 8.63
N LYS A 115 9.14 -16.54 8.95
CA LYS A 115 10.20 -16.31 7.96
C LYS A 115 10.36 -17.48 6.99
N GLU A 116 10.33 -18.71 7.50
CA GLU A 116 10.38 -19.92 6.66
C GLU A 116 9.18 -19.98 5.70
N PHE A 117 7.97 -19.73 6.23
CA PHE A 117 6.76 -19.66 5.42
C PHE A 117 6.88 -18.57 4.34
N ALA A 118 7.30 -17.36 4.71
CA ALA A 118 7.53 -16.24 3.80
C ALA A 118 8.53 -16.56 2.67
N GLN A 119 9.66 -17.20 2.99
CA GLN A 119 10.68 -17.56 1.99
C GLN A 119 10.14 -18.45 0.87
N SER A 120 9.13 -19.29 1.16
CA SER A 120 8.46 -20.11 0.15
C SER A 120 7.53 -19.34 -0.79
N LYS A 121 7.23 -18.06 -0.49
CA LYS A 121 6.21 -17.25 -1.16
C LYS A 121 6.80 -16.17 -2.09
N THR A 122 8.08 -16.28 -2.47
CA THR A 122 8.73 -15.35 -3.42
C THR A 122 8.03 -15.24 -4.78
N SER A 123 7.26 -16.26 -5.19
CA SER A 123 6.43 -16.24 -6.39
C SER A 123 5.25 -15.25 -6.33
N LEU A 124 4.92 -14.75 -5.14
CA LEU A 124 3.89 -13.72 -4.96
C LEU A 124 4.34 -12.34 -5.45
N LEU A 125 5.65 -12.10 -5.58
CA LEU A 125 6.14 -10.79 -6.00
C LEU A 125 5.79 -10.51 -7.46
N ARG A 126 5.43 -9.25 -7.74
CA ARG A 126 5.27 -8.75 -9.10
C ARG A 126 6.61 -8.79 -9.83
N ASP A 127 6.53 -9.04 -11.13
CA ASP A 127 7.70 -9.04 -11.98
C ASP A 127 8.30 -7.62 -12.03
N ASP A 128 9.61 -7.54 -12.28
CA ASP A 128 10.38 -6.28 -12.36
C ASP A 128 10.46 -5.43 -11.06
N PHE A 129 9.77 -5.79 -9.97
CA PHE A 129 9.88 -5.05 -8.69
C PHE A 129 11.33 -4.97 -8.18
N LEU A 130 12.07 -6.08 -8.22
CA LEU A 130 13.46 -6.11 -7.74
C LEU A 130 14.37 -5.13 -8.51
N ALA A 131 14.07 -4.87 -9.78
CA ALA A 131 14.82 -3.89 -10.58
C ALA A 131 14.51 -2.45 -10.15
N ALA A 132 13.26 -2.17 -9.79
CA ALA A 132 12.86 -0.88 -9.21
C ALA A 132 13.50 -0.66 -7.84
N TRP A 133 13.45 -1.68 -6.95
CA TRP A 133 14.10 -1.62 -5.64
C TRP A 133 15.60 -1.34 -5.75
N LYS A 134 16.30 -2.04 -6.66
CA LYS A 134 17.73 -1.77 -6.94
C LYS A 134 17.99 -0.34 -7.43
N SER A 135 17.02 0.30 -8.08
CA SER A 135 17.17 1.66 -8.63
C SER A 135 16.85 2.75 -7.59
N ALA A 136 16.36 2.37 -6.41
CA ALA A 136 16.12 3.29 -5.31
C ALA A 136 17.39 3.49 -4.46
N SER A 137 17.51 4.65 -3.82
CA SER A 137 18.48 4.87 -2.74
C SER A 137 17.98 4.33 -1.40
N GLU A 138 16.66 4.33 -1.20
CA GLU A 138 15.98 3.80 -0.01
C GLU A 138 14.65 3.17 -0.40
N LEU A 139 14.26 2.10 0.31
CA LEU A 139 12.94 1.49 0.19
C LEU A 139 12.21 1.54 1.52
N HIS A 140 11.09 2.24 1.54
CA HIS A 140 10.13 2.26 2.63
C HIS A 140 8.88 1.48 2.24
N ILE A 141 8.38 0.63 3.12
CA ILE A 141 7.11 -0.09 2.93
C ILE A 141 6.12 0.41 3.95
N LEU A 142 4.98 0.94 3.49
CA LEU A 142 3.86 1.38 4.32
C LEU A 142 2.64 0.52 3.97
N SER A 143 2.30 -0.44 4.84
CA SER A 143 1.29 -1.45 4.51
C SER A 143 0.34 -1.72 5.67
N VAL A 144 -0.92 -2.07 5.36
CA VAL A 144 -1.88 -2.59 6.35
C VAL A 144 -1.65 -4.06 6.69
N ASN A 145 -0.69 -4.72 6.01
CA ASN A 145 -0.30 -6.09 6.27
C ASN A 145 0.15 -6.31 7.73
N TRP A 146 0.16 -7.56 8.15
CA TRP A 146 0.23 -7.94 9.55
C TRP A 146 1.61 -8.40 10.04
N SER A 147 2.61 -8.46 9.16
CA SER A 147 3.92 -8.96 9.58
C SER A 147 5.08 -8.34 8.81
N ARG A 148 5.88 -7.54 9.53
CA ARG A 148 7.18 -7.06 9.05
C ARG A 148 8.09 -8.23 8.68
N ASP A 149 8.18 -9.23 9.57
CA ASP A 149 9.03 -10.41 9.35
C ASP A 149 8.66 -11.15 8.06
N PHE A 150 7.36 -11.24 7.73
CA PHE A 150 6.90 -11.85 6.49
C PHE A 150 7.31 -11.03 5.26
N ILE A 151 6.98 -9.73 5.25
CA ILE A 151 7.29 -8.82 4.14
C ILE A 151 8.79 -8.86 3.83
N GLU A 152 9.62 -8.63 4.84
CA GLU A 152 11.06 -8.56 4.69
C GLU A 152 11.65 -9.92 4.28
N ALA A 153 11.18 -11.03 4.87
CA ALA A 153 11.68 -12.35 4.52
C ALA A 153 11.33 -12.74 3.07
N VAL A 154 10.12 -12.42 2.56
CA VAL A 154 9.78 -12.64 1.14
C VAL A 154 10.74 -11.86 0.24
N LEU A 155 10.97 -10.59 0.55
CA LEU A 155 11.78 -9.68 -0.26
C LEU A 155 13.26 -10.05 -0.27
N TYR A 156 13.84 -10.32 0.90
CA TYR A 156 15.23 -10.73 1.03
C TYR A 156 15.46 -12.12 0.40
N ALA A 157 14.52 -13.05 0.54
CA ALA A 157 14.61 -14.35 -0.13
C ALA A 157 14.62 -14.20 -1.66
N ALA A 158 13.76 -13.33 -2.19
CA ALA A 158 13.74 -13.04 -3.61
C ALA A 158 15.05 -12.38 -4.07
N ALA A 159 15.50 -11.32 -3.40
CA ALA A 159 16.74 -10.66 -3.79
C ALA A 159 17.97 -11.58 -3.68
N SER A 160 18.01 -12.47 -2.68
CA SER A 160 19.05 -13.50 -2.55
C SER A 160 19.03 -14.49 -3.73
N LYS A 161 17.85 -14.99 -4.10
CA LYS A 161 17.66 -15.89 -5.25
C LYS A 161 18.17 -15.29 -6.56
N TRP A 162 18.09 -13.97 -6.70
CA TRP A 162 18.55 -13.24 -7.88
C TRP A 162 19.95 -12.62 -7.71
N SER A 163 20.67 -12.94 -6.63
CA SER A 163 22.01 -12.43 -6.32
C SER A 163 22.10 -10.90 -6.28
N LEU A 164 21.05 -10.24 -5.77
CA LEU A 164 20.94 -8.78 -5.70
C LEU A 164 21.23 -8.21 -4.30
N MET A 165 21.59 -9.05 -3.32
CA MET A 165 21.67 -8.59 -1.93
C MET A 165 22.74 -7.57 -1.61
N SER A 166 23.81 -7.52 -2.39
CA SER A 166 24.86 -6.51 -2.24
C SER A 166 24.54 -5.16 -2.88
N VAL A 167 23.43 -5.06 -3.64
CA VAL A 167 23.14 -3.89 -4.47
C VAL A 167 21.76 -3.29 -4.25
N VAL A 168 20.88 -3.94 -3.49
CA VAL A 168 19.58 -3.35 -3.11
C VAL A 168 19.73 -2.58 -1.79
N PRO A 169 19.09 -1.42 -1.64
CA PRO A 169 19.10 -0.68 -0.38
C PRO A 169 18.35 -1.45 0.71
N THR A 170 18.61 -1.10 1.97
CA THR A 170 17.88 -1.65 3.12
C THR A 170 16.40 -1.29 3.06
N ILE A 171 15.57 -2.18 3.61
CA ILE A 171 14.12 -1.98 3.70
C ILE A 171 13.78 -1.35 5.05
N GLN A 172 12.91 -0.35 5.05
CA GLN A 172 12.26 0.19 6.24
C GLN A 172 10.76 -0.12 6.19
N THR A 173 10.31 -1.11 6.96
CA THR A 173 8.91 -1.56 6.92
C THR A 173 8.11 -1.04 8.11
N THR A 174 7.03 -0.31 7.84
CA THR A 174 6.01 0.05 8.82
C THR A 174 4.68 -0.61 8.42
N CYS A 175 4.08 -1.38 9.33
CA CYS A 175 2.83 -2.08 9.06
C CYS A 175 2.03 -2.36 10.33
N ASN A 176 0.86 -3.00 10.22
CA ASN A 176 0.08 -3.49 11.36
C ASN A 176 0.72 -4.72 12.01
N ASN A 177 1.98 -4.61 12.42
CA ASN A 177 2.82 -5.74 12.75
C ASN A 177 2.29 -6.55 13.94
N LEU A 178 2.33 -7.87 13.82
CA LEU A 178 2.12 -8.82 14.93
C LEU A 178 3.28 -8.69 15.92
N ALA A 179 2.95 -8.34 17.16
CA ALA A 179 3.91 -8.17 18.23
C ALA A 179 4.55 -9.52 18.60
N ALA A 180 5.85 -9.50 18.87
CA ALA A 180 6.62 -10.67 19.28
C ALA A 180 7.31 -10.43 20.62
N GLN A 181 7.40 -11.49 21.42
CA GLN A 181 8.15 -11.52 22.67
C GLN A 181 8.97 -12.81 22.72
N ASN A 182 10.27 -12.71 22.99
CA ASN A 182 11.18 -13.86 23.08
C ASN A 182 11.09 -14.79 21.84
N GLY A 183 11.05 -14.23 20.64
CA GLY A 183 11.00 -14.98 19.37
C GLY A 183 9.63 -15.57 19.01
N ASN A 184 8.60 -15.37 19.83
CA ASN A 184 7.25 -15.88 19.62
C ASN A 184 6.26 -14.74 19.43
N LEU A 185 5.32 -14.91 18.52
CA LEU A 185 4.21 -13.97 18.35
C LEU A 185 3.31 -14.02 19.58
N THR A 186 2.92 -12.86 20.09
CA THR A 186 2.03 -12.74 21.26
C THR A 186 0.56 -12.95 20.87
N GLY A 187 0.24 -12.78 19.59
CA GLY A 187 -1.13 -12.74 19.07
C GLY A 187 -1.76 -11.34 19.10
N GLN A 188 -1.01 -10.32 19.55
CA GLN A 188 -1.44 -8.91 19.55
C GLN A 188 -0.87 -8.17 18.33
N PHE A 189 -1.59 -7.18 17.84
CA PHE A 189 -1.18 -6.32 16.73
C PHE A 189 -0.78 -4.93 17.24
N GLU A 190 0.24 -4.35 16.62
CA GLU A 190 0.73 -3.01 16.98
C GLU A 190 -0.22 -1.88 16.56
N LYS A 191 -1.13 -2.13 15.59
CA LYS A 191 -2.15 -1.17 15.12
C LYS A 191 -1.54 0.15 14.62
N SER A 192 -0.32 0.09 14.07
CA SER A 192 0.46 1.27 13.67
C SER A 192 0.02 1.86 12.32
N ILE A 193 -0.36 1.00 11.37
CA ILE A 193 -0.98 1.36 10.09
C ILE A 193 -2.18 0.45 9.90
N VAL A 194 -3.38 0.99 9.98
CA VAL A 194 -4.63 0.22 9.87
C VAL A 194 -5.47 0.72 8.70
N THR A 195 -5.33 1.98 8.34
CA THR A 195 -6.10 2.67 7.29
C THR A 195 -5.16 3.36 6.31
N GLY A 196 -5.72 3.81 5.19
CA GLY A 196 -4.98 4.65 4.24
C GLY A 196 -4.47 5.96 4.85
N TYR A 197 -5.24 6.54 5.79
CA TYR A 197 -4.82 7.76 6.48
C TYR A 197 -3.58 7.54 7.35
N ASP A 198 -3.45 6.39 8.03
CA ASP A 198 -2.25 6.09 8.80
C ASP A 198 -1.00 6.04 7.90
N LYS A 199 -1.13 5.62 6.63
CA LYS A 199 -0.03 5.67 5.65
C LYS A 199 0.40 7.11 5.36
N VAL A 200 -0.54 8.05 5.30
CA VAL A 200 -0.25 9.48 5.09
C VAL A 200 0.58 10.05 6.24
N GLU A 201 0.24 9.74 7.49
CA GLU A 201 0.99 10.22 8.66
C GLU A 201 2.44 9.69 8.68
N LYS A 202 2.63 8.44 8.26
CA LYS A 202 3.98 7.86 8.10
C LYS A 202 4.73 8.46 6.92
N LEU A 203 4.06 8.67 5.79
CA LEU A 203 4.64 9.32 4.62
C LEU A 203 5.07 10.75 4.94
N GLU A 204 4.25 11.52 5.65
CA GLU A 204 4.60 12.88 6.07
C GLU A 204 5.88 12.90 6.90
N THR A 205 6.06 11.92 7.79
CA THR A 205 7.29 11.78 8.58
C THR A 205 8.49 11.54 7.66
N ILE A 206 8.38 10.61 6.70
CA ILE A 206 9.44 10.32 5.72
C ILE A 206 9.78 11.58 4.91
N VAL A 207 8.77 12.30 4.42
CA VAL A 207 8.95 13.54 3.64
C VAL A 207 9.70 14.60 4.45
N LYS A 208 9.34 14.80 5.72
CA LYS A 208 9.99 15.79 6.60
C LYS A 208 11.42 15.44 6.98
N THR A 209 11.75 14.15 7.08
CA THR A 209 13.09 13.70 7.47
C THR A 209 14.03 13.44 6.31
N SER A 210 13.51 13.44 5.07
CA SER A 210 14.31 13.22 3.87
C SER A 210 15.19 14.43 3.54
N GLU A 211 16.33 14.18 2.90
CA GLU A 211 17.23 15.23 2.41
C GLU A 211 16.54 16.07 1.31
N SER A 212 16.86 17.36 1.24
CA SER A 212 16.17 18.32 0.35
C SER A 212 16.33 18.04 -1.15
N ASP A 213 17.34 17.26 -1.54
CA ASP A 213 17.62 16.84 -2.93
C ASP A 213 17.09 15.43 -3.25
N SER A 214 16.40 14.79 -2.29
CA SER A 214 15.74 13.51 -2.50
C SER A 214 14.43 13.68 -3.26
N THR A 215 14.21 12.82 -4.25
CA THR A 215 12.94 12.70 -4.97
C THR A 215 12.17 11.52 -4.40
N ILE A 216 11.02 11.80 -3.78
CA ILE A 216 10.19 10.78 -3.14
C ILE A 216 9.13 10.29 -4.11
N TRP A 217 9.03 8.97 -4.23
CA TRP A 217 7.99 8.28 -4.98
C TRP A 217 7.11 7.52 -4.01
N TYR A 218 5.79 7.69 -4.09
CA TYR A 218 4.84 6.82 -3.38
C TYR A 218 4.11 5.95 -4.39
N ILE A 219 4.17 4.63 -4.24
CA ILE A 219 3.55 3.66 -5.13
C ILE A 219 2.47 2.92 -4.34
N GLY A 220 1.25 2.93 -4.87
CA GLY A 220 0.17 2.09 -4.40
C GLY A 220 -0.72 1.68 -5.55
N ASP A 221 -1.76 0.92 -5.28
CA ASP A 221 -2.64 0.40 -6.31
C ASP A 221 -4.14 0.55 -5.96
N SER A 222 -4.44 1.04 -4.75
CA SER A 222 -5.76 0.99 -4.18
C SER A 222 -6.31 2.35 -3.74
N GLU A 223 -7.56 2.34 -3.28
CA GLU A 223 -8.22 3.50 -2.69
C GLU A 223 -7.52 3.98 -1.40
N THR A 224 -6.96 3.04 -0.62
CA THR A 224 -6.25 3.36 0.64
C THR A 224 -4.93 4.10 0.39
N ASP A 225 -4.47 4.15 -0.85
CA ASP A 225 -3.23 4.82 -1.23
C ASP A 225 -3.46 6.20 -1.82
N LEU A 226 -4.70 6.58 -2.13
CA LEU A 226 -4.99 7.81 -2.89
C LEU A 226 -4.50 9.07 -2.19
N LEU A 227 -4.67 9.19 -0.87
CA LEU A 227 -4.17 10.35 -0.13
C LEU A 227 -2.63 10.43 -0.16
N SER A 228 -1.94 9.31 0.00
CA SER A 228 -0.47 9.24 -0.10
C SER A 228 0.02 9.53 -1.51
N ILE A 229 -0.67 9.02 -2.53
CA ILE A 229 -0.39 9.28 -3.95
C ILE A 229 -0.63 10.74 -4.28
N LEU A 230 -1.64 11.39 -3.69
CA LEU A 230 -1.95 12.80 -3.91
C LEU A 230 -1.16 13.74 -3.00
N TYR A 231 -0.42 13.20 -2.02
CA TYR A 231 0.34 13.98 -1.05
C TYR A 231 1.30 14.97 -1.76
N PRO A 232 1.40 16.23 -1.30
CA PRO A 232 2.24 17.23 -1.95
C PRO A 232 3.71 16.83 -1.91
N SER A 233 4.50 17.32 -2.88
CA SER A 233 5.95 17.08 -2.95
C SER A 233 6.38 15.63 -3.18
N VAL A 234 5.43 14.72 -3.38
CA VAL A 234 5.66 13.31 -3.74
C VAL A 234 5.29 13.07 -5.20
N ASN A 235 6.09 12.28 -5.91
CA ASN A 235 5.69 11.65 -7.16
C ASN A 235 4.82 10.43 -6.85
N GLY A 236 3.51 10.62 -6.85
CA GLY A 236 2.54 9.57 -6.55
C GLY A 236 2.27 8.71 -7.77
N VAL A 237 2.19 7.40 -7.58
CA VAL A 237 2.01 6.40 -8.63
C VAL A 237 0.87 5.48 -8.24
N LEU A 238 -0.15 5.42 -9.10
CA LEU A 238 -1.08 4.28 -9.15
C LEU A 238 -0.50 3.22 -10.09
N LEU A 239 -0.06 2.11 -9.52
CA LEU A 239 0.44 0.97 -10.27
C LEU A 239 -0.73 0.10 -10.74
N LEU A 240 -1.25 0.42 -11.93
CA LEU A 240 -2.49 -0.16 -12.42
C LEU A 240 -2.48 -0.33 -13.93
N ASP A 241 -2.44 -1.59 -14.38
CA ASP A 241 -2.67 -1.93 -15.79
C ASP A 241 -4.16 -2.21 -16.03
N PRO A 242 -4.87 -1.40 -16.85
CA PRO A 242 -6.25 -1.67 -17.23
C PRO A 242 -6.43 -3.04 -17.93
N LYS A 243 -5.38 -3.63 -18.50
CA LYS A 243 -5.42 -4.98 -19.06
C LYS A 243 -5.47 -6.07 -18.00
N GLU A 244 -4.84 -5.86 -16.85
CA GLU A 244 -4.89 -6.79 -15.72
C GLU A 244 -6.21 -6.65 -14.97
N SER A 245 -6.69 -5.42 -14.75
CA SER A 245 -7.95 -5.19 -14.05
C SER A 245 -8.65 -3.90 -14.49
N LEU A 246 -9.44 -4.00 -15.57
CA LEU A 246 -10.25 -2.88 -16.06
C LEU A 246 -11.24 -2.38 -15.01
N LYS A 247 -11.84 -3.29 -14.24
CA LYS A 247 -12.80 -2.94 -13.17
C LYS A 247 -12.15 -2.07 -12.09
N LYS A 248 -10.95 -2.45 -11.62
CA LYS A 248 -10.21 -1.67 -10.60
C LYS A 248 -9.81 -0.31 -11.17
N PHE A 249 -9.35 -0.28 -12.43
CA PHE A 249 -9.02 0.96 -13.13
C PHE A 249 -10.20 1.91 -13.25
N GLN A 250 -11.36 1.42 -13.70
CA GLN A 250 -12.58 2.21 -13.80
C GLN A 250 -13.07 2.71 -12.44
N LYS A 251 -13.00 1.88 -11.40
CA LYS A 251 -13.37 2.29 -10.03
C LYS A 251 -12.50 3.47 -9.58
N ILE A 252 -11.17 3.34 -9.65
CA ILE A 252 -10.25 4.37 -9.14
C ILE A 252 -10.30 5.64 -9.99
N SER A 253 -10.33 5.53 -11.32
CA SER A 253 -10.48 6.71 -12.20
C SER A 253 -11.78 7.46 -11.95
N SER A 254 -12.90 6.75 -11.74
CA SER A 254 -14.18 7.36 -11.37
C SER A 254 -14.13 8.05 -10.00
N LEU A 255 -13.47 7.48 -9.00
CA LEU A 255 -13.29 8.13 -7.70
C LEU A 255 -12.49 9.43 -7.82
N LEU A 256 -11.48 9.43 -8.69
CA LEU A 256 -10.67 10.62 -8.99
C LEU A 256 -11.42 11.64 -9.85
N GLY A 257 -12.49 11.24 -10.54
CA GLY A 257 -13.25 12.10 -11.46
C GLY A 257 -12.61 12.23 -12.84
N LEU A 258 -11.71 11.31 -13.20
CA LEU A 258 -11.06 11.27 -14.51
C LEU A 258 -11.96 10.50 -15.49
N ASP A 259 -12.05 10.99 -16.72
CA ASP A 259 -12.90 10.41 -17.75
C ASP A 259 -12.11 9.69 -18.86
N SER A 260 -12.84 9.02 -19.75
CA SER A 260 -12.24 8.22 -20.82
C SER A 260 -11.31 8.99 -21.76
N THR A 261 -11.46 10.31 -21.86
CA THR A 261 -10.61 11.17 -22.67
C THR A 261 -9.26 11.39 -22.00
N ASP A 262 -9.22 11.50 -20.67
CA ASP A 262 -7.99 11.70 -19.89
C ASP A 262 -7.01 10.53 -20.03
N PHE A 263 -7.52 9.32 -20.22
CA PHE A 263 -6.70 8.10 -20.27
C PHE A 263 -6.83 7.31 -21.59
N LYS A 264 -7.37 7.92 -22.65
CA LYS A 264 -7.57 7.24 -23.95
C LYS A 264 -6.29 6.62 -24.48
N GLU A 265 -5.19 7.38 -24.48
CA GLU A 265 -3.91 6.86 -24.94
C GLU A 265 -3.38 5.75 -24.03
N TYR A 266 -3.47 5.94 -22.71
CA TYR A 266 -3.04 4.94 -21.73
C TYR A 266 -3.80 3.60 -21.86
N LEU A 267 -5.10 3.63 -22.17
CA LEU A 267 -5.90 2.43 -22.41
C LEU A 267 -5.54 1.74 -23.73
N THR A 268 -5.40 2.52 -24.81
CA THR A 268 -5.42 1.97 -26.17
C THR A 268 -4.04 1.77 -26.78
N ASN A 269 -3.05 2.57 -26.38
CA ASN A 269 -1.69 2.50 -26.91
C ASN A 269 -0.83 1.55 -26.06
N PRO A 270 -0.40 0.38 -26.59
CA PRO A 270 0.44 -0.55 -25.84
C PRO A 270 1.82 0.01 -25.48
N LYS A 271 2.26 1.07 -26.16
CA LYS A 271 3.54 1.76 -25.89
C LYS A 271 3.42 2.83 -24.81
N CYS A 272 2.21 3.29 -24.50
CA CYS A 272 1.96 4.20 -23.39
C CYS A 272 1.87 3.39 -22.11
N ASP A 273 2.98 3.29 -21.38
CA ASP A 273 3.09 2.56 -20.11
C ASP A 273 2.98 3.47 -18.88
N THR A 274 2.90 4.77 -19.10
CA THR A 274 2.81 5.82 -18.09
C THR A 274 1.87 6.96 -18.55
N LEU A 275 1.10 7.53 -17.63
CA LEU A 275 0.26 8.70 -17.86
C LEU A 275 0.45 9.66 -16.69
N LYS A 276 0.77 10.93 -16.97
CA LYS A 276 0.98 11.97 -15.96
C LYS A 276 -0.25 12.85 -15.84
N ILE A 277 -0.68 13.10 -14.60
CA ILE A 277 -1.72 14.05 -14.22
C ILE A 277 -1.08 15.19 -13.42
N SER A 278 -1.16 16.41 -13.96
CA SER A 278 -0.50 17.61 -13.39
C SER A 278 -1.39 18.34 -12.38
N CYS A 279 -1.88 17.63 -11.37
CA CYS A 279 -2.77 18.18 -10.34
C CYS A 279 -2.03 18.73 -9.10
N LYS A 280 -0.70 18.67 -9.08
CA LYS A 280 0.15 19.10 -7.95
C LYS A 280 1.04 20.27 -8.35
N LYS A 281 1.32 21.15 -7.38
CA LYS A 281 2.32 22.22 -7.56
C LYS A 281 3.75 21.69 -7.55
N THR A 282 4.02 20.75 -6.64
CA THR A 282 5.31 20.06 -6.50
C THR A 282 5.08 18.56 -6.54
N GLY A 283 5.95 17.84 -7.27
CA GLY A 283 5.73 16.43 -7.60
C GLY A 283 4.71 16.27 -8.72
N ALA A 284 4.22 15.05 -8.90
CA ALA A 284 3.20 14.74 -9.90
C ALA A 284 2.43 13.48 -9.51
N PHE A 285 1.30 13.26 -10.16
CA PHE A 285 0.53 12.02 -10.06
C PHE A 285 0.66 11.26 -11.38
N TYR A 286 0.92 9.95 -11.30
CA TYR A 286 1.09 9.08 -12.45
C TYR A 286 0.19 7.83 -12.35
N PHE A 287 -0.37 7.41 -13.47
CA PHE A 287 -0.71 6.00 -13.68
C PHE A 287 0.47 5.30 -14.34
N VAL A 288 0.83 4.12 -13.84
CA VAL A 288 1.93 3.33 -14.36
C VAL A 288 1.49 1.87 -14.47
N LYS A 289 1.73 1.22 -15.62
CA LYS A 289 1.24 -0.15 -15.83
C LYS A 289 2.04 -1.20 -15.05
N THR A 290 3.36 -1.03 -14.96
CA THR A 290 4.28 -2.05 -14.45
C THR A 290 5.46 -1.45 -13.69
N TRP A 291 6.06 -2.25 -12.80
CA TRP A 291 7.32 -1.89 -12.14
C TRP A 291 8.46 -1.64 -13.14
N LYS A 292 8.43 -2.30 -14.32
CA LYS A 292 9.37 -2.03 -15.40
C LYS A 292 9.25 -0.62 -15.95
N ALA A 293 8.03 -0.13 -16.16
CA ALA A 293 7.79 1.24 -16.60
C ALA A 293 8.25 2.24 -15.54
N LEU A 294 7.93 1.99 -14.27
CA LEU A 294 8.40 2.81 -13.16
C LEU A 294 9.93 2.83 -13.06
N THR A 295 10.59 1.69 -13.24
CA THR A 295 12.07 1.59 -13.19
C THR A 295 12.73 2.52 -14.22
N LYS A 296 12.11 2.78 -15.37
CA LYS A 296 12.62 3.75 -16.35
C LYS A 296 12.55 5.18 -15.85
N MET A 297 11.57 5.50 -14.99
CA MET A 297 11.37 6.82 -14.39
C MET A 297 12.31 7.08 -13.20
N LEU A 298 12.87 6.01 -12.60
CA LEU A 298 13.85 6.07 -11.52
C LEU A 298 15.31 6.16 -12.00
N ARG A 299 15.55 6.17 -13.32
CA ARG A 299 16.88 6.25 -13.94
C ARG A 299 17.11 7.63 -14.52
#